data_AF-A0A5C9C748-F1
#
_entry.id   AF-A0A5C9C748-F1
#
_cell.length_a   1.000
_cell.length_b   1.000
_cell.length_c   1.000
_cell.angle_alpha   90.00
_cell.angle_beta   90.00
_cell.angle_gamma   90.00
#
_symmetry.space_group_name_H-M   'P 1'
#
loop_
_entity.id
_entity.type
_entity.pdbx_description
1 polymer ?
#
loop_
_entity_poly.entity_id
_entity_poly.type
_entity_poly.pdbx_seq_one_letter_code
_entity_poly.pdbx_strand_id
1 'polypeptide(L)'
;MLTPTQKQTAQSIVNLFETGVVLGDYGSVTVIPGDTGHLTFGRSQTTLSSGNLLDLLQRYCTNDGARFGPRLSPWLPRFKAIDLSLDNELRLHNLLRATADDPIMRETQDQFFDEVYWQTAARIAANLGITSALGTAVVYDSTVHGSWKAMRDRTMAQSGSLAALGEKKWIAAYVATRRAWLTNHPRSDLRKTAYRMEAFQRLIEQGYWGLELPLVIRGAEISLSTLRATPPGCYDGPQPGTRAIALQSPLARGLDVRLVQLGLSEQGVPIKADGIFGQTSANLLKQYQTKTGLPATGVADSTWIAHLIA
;
A
#
# COMPACT_ATOMS: atom_id res chain seq x y z
N MET A 1 2.65 -17.40 -19.70
CA MET A 1 1.89 -16.32 -19.02
C MET A 1 1.67 -16.77 -17.59
N LEU A 2 1.92 -15.90 -16.61
CA LEU A 2 1.76 -16.25 -15.20
C LEU A 2 0.27 -16.45 -14.85
N THR A 3 -0.03 -17.35 -13.93
CA THR A 3 -1.40 -17.45 -13.37
C THR A 3 -1.71 -16.21 -12.51
N PRO A 4 -3.00 -15.90 -12.28
CA PRO A 4 -3.39 -14.82 -11.37
C PRO A 4 -2.75 -14.95 -9.97
N THR A 5 -2.70 -16.17 -9.42
CA THR A 5 -2.06 -16.45 -8.13
C THR A 5 -0.56 -16.23 -8.15
N GLN A 6 0.15 -16.61 -9.23
CA GLN A 6 1.58 -16.36 -9.37
C GLN A 6 1.89 -14.86 -9.44
N LYS A 7 1.10 -14.10 -10.20
CA LYS A 7 1.17 -12.64 -10.25
C LYS A 7 0.97 -12.03 -8.86
N GLN A 8 -0.10 -12.41 -8.17
CA GLN A 8 -0.42 -11.89 -6.84
C GLN A 8 0.67 -12.26 -5.81
N THR A 9 1.27 -13.44 -5.94
CA THR A 9 2.39 -13.90 -5.10
C THR A 9 3.64 -13.05 -5.35
N ALA A 10 3.99 -12.80 -6.61
CA ALA A 10 5.10 -11.92 -6.98
C ALA A 10 4.89 -10.48 -6.47
N GLN A 11 3.67 -9.96 -6.58
CA GLN A 11 3.30 -8.66 -6.01
C GLN A 11 3.44 -8.67 -4.48
N SER A 12 3.00 -9.73 -3.82
CA SER A 12 3.09 -9.91 -2.35
C SER A 12 4.52 -9.95 -1.84
N ILE A 13 5.44 -10.58 -2.58
CA ILE A 13 6.88 -10.55 -2.25
C ILE A 13 7.39 -9.11 -2.21
N VAL A 14 7.04 -8.29 -3.21
CA VAL A 14 7.45 -6.87 -3.24
C VAL A 14 6.78 -6.08 -2.13
N ASN A 15 5.49 -6.30 -1.84
CA ASN A 15 4.81 -5.62 -0.74
C ASN A 15 5.48 -5.91 0.62
N LEU A 16 5.95 -7.13 0.85
CA LEU A 16 6.70 -7.50 2.06
C LEU A 16 8.06 -6.81 2.14
N PHE A 17 8.65 -6.45 1.01
CA PHE A 17 9.87 -5.65 0.98
C PHE A 17 9.60 -4.16 1.23
N GLU A 18 8.48 -3.63 0.71
CA GLU A 18 8.14 -2.21 0.91
C GLU A 18 7.55 -1.92 2.29
N THR A 19 6.60 -2.74 2.74
CA THR A 19 5.73 -2.45 3.89
C THR A 19 5.76 -3.51 4.98
N GLY A 20 6.37 -4.67 4.71
CA GLY A 20 6.32 -5.83 5.61
C GLY A 20 4.95 -6.50 5.69
N VAL A 21 3.99 -6.10 4.85
CA VAL A 21 2.62 -6.62 4.81
C VAL A 21 2.35 -7.30 3.47
N VAL A 22 1.79 -8.52 3.50
CA VAL A 22 1.52 -9.33 2.29
C VAL A 22 0.67 -8.58 1.27
N LEU A 23 -0.42 -7.96 1.72
CA LEU A 23 -1.36 -7.22 0.87
C LEU A 23 -1.01 -5.73 0.73
N GLY A 24 0.08 -5.27 1.36
CA GLY A 24 0.39 -3.84 1.52
C GLY A 24 -0.65 -3.09 2.37
N ASP A 25 -0.56 -1.76 2.37
CA ASP A 25 -1.42 -0.88 3.18
C ASP A 25 -2.12 0.17 2.30
N TYR A 26 -3.38 -0.11 1.93
CA TYR A 26 -4.18 0.77 1.06
C TYR A 26 -4.53 2.11 1.70
N GLY A 27 -4.51 2.19 3.03
CA GLY A 27 -4.82 3.40 3.81
C GLY A 27 -3.58 4.19 4.22
N SER A 28 -2.37 3.74 3.84
CA SER A 28 -1.13 4.42 4.18
C SER A 28 -1.13 5.84 3.63
N VAL A 29 -1.00 6.81 4.53
CA VAL A 29 -0.80 8.24 4.21
C VAL A 29 0.46 8.68 4.94
N THR A 30 1.47 9.06 4.19
CA THR A 30 2.82 9.36 4.69
C THR A 30 3.32 10.69 4.13
N VAL A 31 4.01 11.46 4.97
CA VAL A 31 4.80 12.63 4.59
C VAL A 31 6.15 12.45 5.26
N ILE A 32 7.24 12.40 4.49
CA ILE A 32 8.59 12.21 5.01
C ILE A 32 9.32 13.57 4.93
N PRO A 33 9.79 14.14 6.05
CA PRO A 33 10.53 15.40 6.03
C PRO A 33 11.74 15.34 5.10
N GLY A 34 11.80 16.26 4.14
CA GLY A 34 12.89 16.36 3.17
C GLY A 34 12.76 15.45 1.94
N ASP A 35 11.71 14.63 1.85
CA ASP A 35 11.39 13.87 0.64
C ASP A 35 10.70 14.75 -0.41
N THR A 36 11.13 14.67 -1.66
CA THR A 36 10.61 15.50 -2.76
C THR A 36 9.27 15.01 -3.31
N GLY A 37 8.82 13.82 -2.92
CA GLY A 37 7.51 13.27 -3.26
C GLY A 37 6.36 13.94 -2.53
N HIS A 38 6.61 14.55 -1.36
CA HIS A 38 5.58 15.14 -0.49
C HIS A 38 4.50 14.11 -0.09
N LEU A 39 3.25 14.53 0.12
CA LEU A 39 2.12 13.66 0.45
C LEU A 39 2.11 12.39 -0.41
N THR A 40 2.20 11.25 0.27
CA THR A 40 2.27 9.92 -0.34
C THR A 40 1.12 9.07 0.16
N PHE A 41 0.44 8.36 -0.76
CA PHE A 41 -0.76 7.59 -0.46
C PHE A 41 -0.77 6.20 -1.11
N GLY A 42 -1.34 5.24 -0.38
CA GLY A 42 -1.77 3.95 -0.90
C GLY A 42 -0.76 2.81 -0.74
N ARG A 43 -1.21 1.63 -1.18
CA ARG A 43 -0.60 0.30 -1.01
C ARG A 43 0.84 0.20 -1.51
N SER A 44 1.13 0.82 -2.64
CA SER A 44 2.49 0.88 -3.23
C SER A 44 3.02 2.32 -3.29
N GLN A 45 2.42 3.22 -2.50
CA GLN A 45 2.85 4.60 -2.26
C GLN A 45 3.09 5.43 -3.53
N THR A 46 2.06 6.16 -3.99
CA THR A 46 2.19 7.17 -5.04
C THR A 46 2.17 8.58 -4.45
N THR A 47 2.91 9.51 -5.05
CA THR A 47 3.26 10.80 -4.44
C THR A 47 2.59 11.97 -5.12
N LEU A 48 2.32 13.04 -4.36
CA LEU A 48 1.75 14.29 -4.85
C LEU A 48 2.57 14.87 -6.00
N SER A 49 3.89 14.97 -5.83
CA SER A 49 4.79 15.59 -6.82
C SER A 49 4.89 14.81 -8.13
N SER A 50 4.60 13.50 -8.13
CA SER A 50 4.72 12.68 -9.34
C SER A 50 3.57 12.88 -10.34
N GLY A 51 2.46 13.48 -9.91
CA GLY A 51 1.22 13.54 -10.69
C GLY A 51 0.44 12.21 -10.72
N ASN A 52 1.08 11.08 -10.42
CA ASN A 52 0.42 9.77 -10.35
C ASN A 52 -0.63 9.71 -9.24
N LEU A 53 -0.43 10.44 -8.13
CA LEU A 53 -1.46 10.53 -7.09
C LEU A 53 -2.73 11.23 -7.61
N LEU A 54 -2.61 12.25 -8.46
CA LEU A 54 -3.78 12.86 -9.10
C LEU A 54 -4.51 11.85 -10.00
N ASP A 55 -3.79 11.14 -10.87
CA ASP A 55 -4.40 10.16 -11.79
C ASP A 55 -5.17 9.08 -11.01
N LEU A 56 -4.56 8.51 -9.96
CA LEU A 56 -5.21 7.53 -9.10
C LEU A 56 -6.51 8.06 -8.48
N LEU A 57 -6.48 9.26 -7.90
CA LEU A 57 -7.66 9.84 -7.25
C LEU A 57 -8.73 10.26 -8.28
N GLN A 58 -8.33 10.70 -9.48
CA GLN A 58 -9.26 10.98 -10.57
C GLN A 58 -10.02 9.72 -10.98
N ARG A 59 -9.33 8.61 -11.23
CA ARG A 59 -9.96 7.32 -11.58
C ARG A 59 -10.98 6.87 -10.55
N TYR A 60 -10.60 6.98 -9.27
CA TYR A 60 -11.51 6.66 -8.17
C TYR A 60 -12.73 7.60 -8.15
N CYS A 61 -12.53 8.91 -8.24
CA CYS A 61 -13.61 9.89 -8.23
C CYS A 61 -14.55 9.81 -9.44
N THR A 62 -14.09 9.28 -10.57
CA THR A 62 -14.93 9.07 -11.77
C THR A 62 -15.73 7.78 -11.73
N ASN A 63 -15.51 6.91 -10.75
CA ASN A 63 -16.30 5.70 -10.58
C ASN A 63 -17.56 6.01 -9.77
N ASP A 64 -18.74 5.88 -10.39
CA ASP A 64 -20.03 6.18 -9.74
C ASP A 64 -20.31 5.33 -8.48
N GLY A 65 -19.65 4.18 -8.35
CA GLY A 65 -19.73 3.32 -7.16
C GLY A 65 -18.79 3.73 -6.01
N ALA A 66 -17.90 4.70 -6.21
CA ALA A 66 -16.93 5.13 -5.21
C ALA A 66 -17.62 5.92 -4.08
N ARG A 67 -17.69 5.32 -2.88
CA ARG A 67 -18.34 5.86 -1.68
C ARG A 67 -17.80 7.24 -1.32
N PHE A 68 -16.50 7.45 -1.45
CA PHE A 68 -15.86 8.72 -1.08
C PHE A 68 -15.54 9.61 -2.29
N GLY A 69 -15.89 9.21 -3.52
CA GLY A 69 -15.65 9.99 -4.73
C GLY A 69 -16.16 11.43 -4.61
N PRO A 70 -17.44 11.67 -4.25
CA PRO A 70 -17.98 13.02 -4.10
C PRO A 70 -17.26 13.88 -3.04
N ARG A 71 -16.76 13.27 -1.96
CA ARG A 71 -16.03 13.98 -0.88
C ARG A 71 -14.59 14.28 -1.26
N LEU A 72 -13.99 13.45 -2.12
CA LEU A 72 -12.61 13.59 -2.56
C LEU A 72 -12.48 14.50 -3.79
N SER A 73 -13.47 14.52 -4.68
CA SER A 73 -13.50 15.33 -5.90
C SER A 73 -13.16 16.82 -5.70
N PRO A 74 -13.65 17.52 -4.65
CA PRO A 74 -13.29 18.92 -4.39
C PRO A 74 -11.79 19.16 -4.14
N TRP A 75 -11.03 18.11 -3.77
CA TRP A 75 -9.60 18.20 -3.52
C TRP A 75 -8.74 18.06 -4.79
N LEU A 76 -9.29 17.45 -5.86
CA LEU A 76 -8.55 17.17 -7.10
C LEU A 76 -7.87 18.41 -7.73
N PRO A 77 -8.46 19.62 -7.73
CA PRO A 77 -7.78 20.81 -8.22
C PRO A 77 -6.47 21.12 -7.48
N ARG A 78 -6.41 20.83 -6.17
CA ARG A 78 -5.20 21.06 -5.34
C ARG A 78 -4.12 20.01 -5.63
N PHE A 79 -4.50 18.75 -5.86
CA PHE A 79 -3.58 17.73 -6.35
C PHE A 79 -3.01 18.10 -7.73
N LYS A 80 -3.85 18.62 -8.63
CA LYS A 80 -3.43 19.11 -9.95
C LYS A 80 -2.45 20.28 -9.87
N ALA A 81 -2.62 21.15 -8.87
CA ALA A 81 -1.72 22.26 -8.61
C ALA A 81 -0.44 21.86 -7.87
N ILE A 82 -0.29 20.58 -7.46
CA ILE A 82 0.80 20.11 -6.60
C ILE A 82 0.92 21.02 -5.36
N ASP A 83 -0.22 21.27 -4.72
CA ASP A 83 -0.29 22.15 -3.55
C ASP A 83 0.40 21.49 -2.34
N LEU A 84 1.60 21.94 -2.02
CA LEU A 84 2.42 21.37 -0.94
C LEU A 84 1.81 21.57 0.46
N SER A 85 0.84 22.47 0.63
CA SER A 85 0.14 22.60 1.91
C SER A 85 -0.73 21.38 2.24
N LEU A 86 -1.01 20.51 1.27
CA LEU A 86 -1.67 19.22 1.49
C LEU A 86 -0.87 18.28 2.40
N ASP A 87 0.43 18.50 2.57
CA ASP A 87 1.27 17.78 3.53
C ASP A 87 0.78 17.94 4.97
N ASN A 88 0.06 19.01 5.28
CA ASN A 88 -0.42 19.34 6.63
C ASN A 88 -1.95 19.30 6.76
N GLU A 89 -2.68 18.91 5.71
CA GLU A 89 -4.14 18.89 5.75
C GLU A 89 -4.67 17.57 6.33
N LEU A 90 -4.85 17.55 7.66
CA LEU A 90 -5.30 16.36 8.38
C LEU A 90 -6.66 15.82 7.89
N ARG A 91 -7.59 16.69 7.49
CA ARG A 91 -8.90 16.26 6.98
C ARG A 91 -8.79 15.44 5.71
N LEU A 92 -7.96 15.90 4.78
CA LEU A 92 -7.66 15.15 3.57
C LEU A 92 -6.96 13.83 3.91
N HIS A 93 -5.97 13.83 4.81
CA HIS A 93 -5.28 12.59 5.20
C HIS A 93 -6.24 11.56 5.79
N ASN A 94 -7.21 12.01 6.59
CA ASN A 94 -8.23 11.14 7.15
C ASN A 94 -9.22 10.64 6.09
N LEU A 95 -9.61 11.50 5.14
CA LEU A 95 -10.44 11.09 4.01
C LEU A 95 -9.74 10.03 3.16
N LEU A 96 -8.45 10.22 2.84
CA LEU A 96 -7.62 9.25 2.13
C LEU A 96 -7.56 7.90 2.88
N ARG A 97 -7.32 7.91 4.20
CA ARG A 97 -7.38 6.68 5.02
C ARG A 97 -8.75 6.01 4.92
N ALA A 98 -9.83 6.77 5.03
CA ALA A 98 -11.19 6.23 4.95
C ALA A 98 -11.51 5.59 3.60
N THR A 99 -10.94 6.11 2.51
CA THR A 99 -11.12 5.48 1.19
C THR A 99 -10.63 4.04 1.13
N ALA A 100 -9.65 3.63 1.95
CA ALA A 100 -9.18 2.24 1.98
C ALA A 100 -10.24 1.23 2.42
N ASP A 101 -11.28 1.66 3.14
CA ASP A 101 -12.41 0.82 3.52
C ASP A 101 -13.39 0.63 2.36
N ASP A 102 -13.29 1.41 1.29
CA ASP A 102 -14.06 1.22 0.05
C ASP A 102 -13.38 0.18 -0.87
N PRO A 103 -14.05 -0.95 -1.18
CA PRO A 103 -13.54 -1.90 -2.18
C PRO A 103 -13.17 -1.26 -3.53
N ILE A 104 -13.90 -0.22 -3.96
CA ILE A 104 -13.63 0.47 -5.22
C ILE A 104 -12.29 1.18 -5.19
N MET A 105 -11.90 1.79 -4.06
CA MET A 105 -10.56 2.38 -3.92
C MET A 105 -9.49 1.29 -3.97
N ARG A 106 -9.70 0.16 -3.30
CA ARG A 106 -8.73 -0.94 -3.31
C ARG A 106 -8.52 -1.48 -4.73
N GLU A 107 -9.60 -1.73 -5.45
CA GLU A 107 -9.54 -2.13 -6.85
C GLU A 107 -8.86 -1.07 -7.72
N THR A 108 -9.18 0.21 -7.51
CA THR A 108 -8.56 1.33 -8.26
C THR A 108 -7.06 1.38 -8.04
N GLN A 109 -6.60 1.24 -6.79
CA GLN A 109 -5.16 1.17 -6.49
C GLN A 109 -4.52 -0.06 -7.15
N ASP A 110 -5.16 -1.22 -7.09
CA ASP A 110 -4.62 -2.44 -7.68
C ASP A 110 -4.48 -2.33 -9.19
N GLN A 111 -5.50 -1.83 -9.89
CA GLN A 111 -5.44 -1.60 -11.34
C GLN A 111 -4.38 -0.56 -11.69
N PHE A 112 -4.34 0.56 -10.98
CA PHE A 112 -3.36 1.63 -11.19
C PHE A 112 -1.92 1.12 -11.06
N PHE A 113 -1.61 0.45 -9.95
CA PHE A 113 -0.27 -0.07 -9.71
C PHE A 113 0.08 -1.25 -10.62
N ASP A 114 -0.92 -2.00 -11.09
CA ASP A 114 -0.71 -3.02 -12.10
C ASP A 114 -0.22 -2.42 -13.41
N GLU A 115 -0.90 -1.39 -13.91
CA GLU A 115 -0.56 -0.71 -15.15
C GLU A 115 0.80 -0.03 -15.07
N VAL A 116 1.03 0.72 -13.99
CA VAL A 116 2.24 1.54 -13.85
C VAL A 116 3.49 0.66 -13.63
N TYR A 117 3.41 -0.34 -12.76
CA TYR A 117 4.58 -1.09 -12.33
C TYR A 117 4.62 -2.52 -12.86
N TRP A 118 3.54 -3.29 -12.69
CA TRP A 118 3.55 -4.71 -13.00
C TRP A 118 3.63 -4.98 -14.50
N GLN A 119 2.76 -4.36 -15.30
CA GLN A 119 2.69 -4.59 -16.74
C GLN A 119 4.01 -4.22 -17.43
N THR A 120 4.64 -3.12 -17.00
CA THR A 120 5.97 -2.73 -17.45
C THR A 120 7.01 -3.81 -17.18
N ALA A 121 7.09 -4.29 -15.93
CA ALA A 121 8.03 -5.35 -15.56
C ALA A 121 7.76 -6.68 -16.26
N ALA A 122 6.49 -7.08 -16.39
CA ALA A 122 6.08 -8.30 -17.06
C ALA A 122 6.45 -8.25 -18.56
N ARG A 123 6.29 -7.10 -19.22
CA ARG A 123 6.71 -6.91 -20.62
C ARG A 123 8.24 -6.99 -20.76
N ILE A 124 8.98 -6.38 -19.83
CA ILE A 124 10.45 -6.48 -19.79
C ILE A 124 10.89 -7.94 -19.64
N ALA A 125 10.28 -8.68 -18.72
CA ALA A 125 10.58 -10.10 -18.51
C ALA A 125 10.29 -10.94 -19.77
N ALA A 126 9.10 -10.76 -20.35
CA ALA A 126 8.69 -11.47 -21.56
C ALA A 126 9.62 -11.19 -22.75
N ASN A 127 10.02 -9.93 -22.96
CA ASN A 127 10.92 -9.54 -24.05
C ASN A 127 12.33 -10.15 -23.92
N LEU A 128 12.75 -10.52 -22.70
CA LEU A 128 14.01 -11.21 -22.45
C LEU A 128 13.86 -12.75 -22.45
N GLY A 129 12.65 -13.27 -22.64
CA GLY A 129 12.38 -14.71 -22.56
C GLY A 129 12.34 -15.26 -21.14
N ILE A 130 12.13 -14.41 -20.13
CA ILE A 130 11.93 -14.84 -18.73
C ILE A 130 10.47 -15.24 -18.57
N THR A 131 10.22 -16.50 -18.19
CA THR A 131 8.88 -17.08 -18.16
C THR A 131 8.45 -17.64 -16.81
N SER A 132 9.41 -17.93 -15.92
CA SER A 132 9.12 -18.40 -14.57
C SER A 132 8.51 -17.28 -13.71
N ALA A 133 7.66 -17.69 -12.75
CA ALA A 133 7.04 -16.76 -11.83
C ALA A 133 8.08 -16.06 -10.95
N LEU A 134 9.07 -16.82 -10.46
CA LEU A 134 10.18 -16.29 -9.67
C LEU A 134 11.07 -15.32 -10.47
N GLY A 135 11.44 -15.66 -11.71
CA GLY A 135 12.22 -14.77 -12.57
C GLY A 135 11.50 -13.46 -12.87
N THR A 136 10.19 -13.53 -13.13
CA THR A 136 9.34 -12.35 -13.31
C THR A 136 9.25 -11.50 -12.04
N ALA A 137 9.16 -12.14 -10.86
CA ALA A 137 9.15 -11.44 -9.57
C ALA A 137 10.48 -10.69 -9.32
N VAL A 138 11.62 -11.27 -9.69
CA VAL A 138 12.94 -10.61 -9.62
C VAL A 138 12.98 -9.37 -10.51
N VAL A 139 12.47 -9.46 -11.75
CA VAL A 139 12.38 -8.33 -12.68
C VAL A 139 11.45 -7.25 -12.12
N TYR A 140 10.32 -7.66 -11.54
CA TYR A 140 9.32 -6.77 -10.93
C TYR A 140 9.88 -5.98 -9.75
N ASP A 141 10.44 -6.64 -8.72
CA ASP A 141 11.14 -5.96 -7.61
C ASP A 141 12.21 -5.01 -8.15
N SER A 142 12.99 -5.49 -9.12
CA SER A 142 14.09 -4.72 -9.68
C SER A 142 13.66 -3.49 -10.48
N THR A 143 12.44 -3.50 -11.01
CA THR A 143 11.85 -2.36 -11.73
C THR A 143 11.29 -1.36 -10.73
N VAL A 144 10.59 -1.84 -9.69
CA VAL A 144 10.00 -1.01 -8.62
C VAL A 144 11.08 -0.35 -7.75
N HIS A 145 12.00 -1.14 -7.20
CA HIS A 145 13.12 -0.66 -6.39
C HIS A 145 14.20 0.04 -7.26
N GLY A 146 14.11 -0.08 -8.59
CA GLY A 146 15.01 0.58 -9.55
C GLY A 146 16.31 -0.17 -9.83
N SER A 147 17.17 0.41 -10.68
CA SER A 147 18.46 -0.16 -11.14
C SER A 147 18.40 -1.42 -12.03
N TRP A 148 17.22 -1.87 -12.46
CA TRP A 148 17.06 -3.04 -13.34
C TRP A 148 18.03 -3.02 -14.54
N LYS A 149 18.01 -1.95 -15.34
CA LYS A 149 18.84 -1.83 -16.55
C LYS A 149 20.34 -1.97 -16.24
N ALA A 150 20.83 -1.22 -15.27
CA ALA A 150 22.25 -1.24 -14.88
C ALA A 150 22.69 -2.62 -14.39
N MET A 151 21.88 -3.28 -13.55
CA MET A 151 22.20 -4.61 -13.03
C MET A 151 22.07 -5.70 -14.10
N ARG A 152 21.11 -5.58 -15.03
CA ARG A 152 20.96 -6.48 -16.17
C ARG A 152 22.21 -6.43 -17.05
N ASP A 153 22.63 -5.22 -17.42
CA ASP A 153 23.80 -5.02 -18.29
C ASP A 153 25.08 -5.51 -17.62
N ARG A 154 25.22 -5.25 -16.31
CA ARG A 154 26.32 -5.78 -15.51
C ARG A 154 26.32 -7.32 -15.43
N THR A 155 25.16 -7.93 -15.26
CA THR A 155 25.02 -9.39 -15.23
C THR A 155 25.41 -9.99 -16.57
N MET A 156 24.96 -9.40 -17.68
CA MET A 156 25.33 -9.84 -19.03
C MET A 156 26.84 -9.75 -19.27
N ALA A 157 27.48 -8.68 -18.82
CA ALA A 157 28.93 -8.51 -18.95
C ALA A 157 29.73 -9.51 -18.09
N GLN A 158 29.23 -9.88 -16.91
CA GLN A 158 29.95 -10.76 -15.97
C GLN A 158 29.72 -12.25 -16.22
N SER A 159 28.50 -12.62 -16.59
CA SER A 159 28.06 -14.03 -16.62
C SER A 159 27.60 -14.50 -18.00
N GLY A 160 27.38 -13.58 -18.95
CA GLY A 160 26.86 -13.88 -20.28
C GLY A 160 25.36 -13.62 -20.43
N SER A 161 24.86 -13.81 -21.66
CA SER A 161 23.47 -13.53 -22.01
C SER A 161 22.50 -14.58 -21.45
N LEU A 162 21.22 -14.21 -21.33
CA LEU A 162 20.17 -15.13 -20.91
C LEU A 162 20.06 -16.33 -21.88
N ALA A 163 20.21 -16.10 -23.18
CA ALA A 163 20.18 -17.15 -24.19
C ALA A 163 21.29 -18.19 -24.00
N ALA A 164 22.49 -17.76 -23.57
CA ALA A 164 23.63 -18.66 -23.36
C ALA A 164 23.52 -19.45 -22.04
N LEU A 165 23.02 -18.82 -20.97
CA LEU A 165 22.96 -19.43 -19.64
C LEU A 165 21.66 -20.22 -19.39
N GLY A 166 20.59 -19.88 -20.09
CA GLY A 166 19.22 -20.26 -19.73
C GLY A 166 18.68 -19.44 -18.55
N GLU A 167 17.35 -19.35 -18.48
CA GLU A 167 16.64 -18.46 -17.54
C GLU A 167 17.09 -18.64 -16.08
N LYS A 168 17.06 -19.88 -15.56
CA LYS A 168 17.32 -20.13 -14.13
C LYS A 168 18.72 -19.70 -13.70
N LYS A 169 19.74 -20.04 -14.49
CA LYS A 169 21.13 -19.66 -14.20
C LYS A 169 21.34 -18.16 -14.35
N TRP A 170 20.72 -17.54 -15.36
CA TRP A 170 20.84 -16.10 -15.57
C TRP A 170 20.16 -15.29 -14.45
N ILE A 171 18.97 -15.69 -14.00
CA ILE A 171 18.29 -15.07 -12.84
C ILE A 171 19.12 -15.23 -11.57
N ALA A 172 19.69 -16.41 -11.31
CA ALA A 172 20.58 -16.61 -10.17
C ALA A 172 21.82 -15.69 -10.22
N ALA A 173 22.44 -15.56 -11.40
CA ALA A 173 23.54 -14.62 -11.62
C ALA A 173 23.11 -13.17 -11.40
N TYR A 174 21.94 -12.76 -11.90
CA TYR A 174 21.40 -11.42 -11.69
C TYR A 174 21.21 -11.11 -10.20
N VAL A 175 20.58 -12.02 -9.46
CA VAL A 175 20.36 -11.88 -8.01
C VAL A 175 21.68 -11.75 -7.27
N ALA A 176 22.69 -12.55 -7.61
CA ALA A 176 24.03 -12.46 -7.03
C ALA A 176 24.71 -11.12 -7.34
N THR A 177 24.70 -10.68 -8.61
CA THR A 177 25.27 -9.39 -9.05
C THR A 177 24.60 -8.22 -8.33
N ARG A 178 23.26 -8.20 -8.25
CA ARG A 178 22.51 -7.14 -7.57
C ARG A 178 22.73 -7.15 -6.06
N ARG A 179 22.79 -8.34 -5.43
CA ARG A 179 23.11 -8.46 -4.00
C ARG A 179 24.47 -7.87 -3.69
N ALA A 180 25.50 -8.23 -4.47
CA ALA A 180 26.85 -7.71 -4.29
C ALA A 180 26.89 -6.19 -4.48
N TRP A 181 26.16 -5.66 -5.47
CA TRP A 181 26.06 -4.22 -5.69
C TRP A 181 25.37 -3.49 -4.53
N LEU A 182 24.22 -3.99 -4.05
CA LEU A 182 23.51 -3.40 -2.91
C LEU A 182 24.36 -3.42 -1.65
N THR A 183 24.99 -4.56 -1.33
CA THR A 183 25.78 -4.74 -0.10
C THR A 183 26.98 -3.78 -0.03
N ASN A 184 27.61 -3.52 -1.17
CA ASN A 184 28.79 -2.66 -1.26
C ASN A 184 28.47 -1.22 -1.72
N HIS A 185 27.19 -0.85 -1.79
CA HIS A 185 26.81 0.46 -2.30
C HIS A 185 27.26 1.58 -1.34
N PRO A 186 27.77 2.73 -1.83
CA PRO A 186 28.21 3.84 -0.96
C PRO A 186 27.07 4.42 -0.10
N ARG A 187 25.85 4.44 -0.64
CA ARG A 187 24.63 4.87 0.06
C ARG A 187 24.15 3.82 1.08
N SER A 188 24.07 4.20 2.36
CA SER A 188 23.73 3.28 3.46
C SER A 188 22.28 2.79 3.44
N ASP A 189 21.36 3.62 2.97
CA ASP A 189 19.95 3.30 2.75
C ASP A 189 19.80 2.17 1.72
N LEU A 190 20.57 2.18 0.64
CA LEU A 190 20.58 1.08 -0.34
C LEU A 190 21.25 -0.19 0.19
N ARG A 191 22.29 -0.09 1.03
CA ARG A 191 22.87 -1.29 1.67
C ARG A 191 21.85 -2.05 2.51
N LYS A 192 20.97 -1.31 3.21
CA LYS A 192 19.91 -1.89 4.04
C LYS A 192 18.85 -2.65 3.24
N THR A 193 18.81 -2.55 1.92
CA THR A 193 17.83 -3.27 1.06
C THR A 193 18.40 -4.54 0.42
N ALA A 194 19.65 -4.94 0.74
CA ALA A 194 20.26 -6.17 0.24
C ALA A 194 19.45 -7.45 0.59
N TYR A 195 18.69 -7.42 1.69
CA TYR A 195 17.83 -8.53 2.12
C TYR A 195 16.81 -8.97 1.05
N ARG A 196 16.44 -8.08 0.12
CA ARG A 196 15.52 -8.39 -0.99
C ARG A 196 16.10 -9.48 -1.88
N MET A 197 17.39 -9.33 -2.22
CA MET A 197 18.10 -10.33 -3.02
C MET A 197 18.40 -11.60 -2.23
N GLU A 198 18.59 -11.49 -0.92
CA GLU A 198 18.73 -12.68 -0.04
C GLU A 198 17.45 -13.51 0.00
N ALA A 199 16.28 -12.86 0.02
CA ALA A 199 15.01 -13.55 -0.08
C ALA A 199 14.85 -14.27 -1.42
N PHE A 200 15.16 -13.61 -2.55
CA PHE A 200 15.13 -14.27 -3.86
C PHE A 200 16.15 -15.40 -3.98
N GLN A 201 17.36 -15.21 -3.44
CA GLN A 201 18.39 -16.24 -3.44
C GLN A 201 17.90 -17.52 -2.74
N ARG A 202 17.25 -17.40 -1.58
CA ARG A 202 16.66 -18.55 -0.88
C ARG A 202 15.59 -19.26 -1.71
N LEU A 203 14.71 -18.51 -2.38
CA LEU A 203 13.69 -19.09 -3.27
C LEU A 203 14.32 -19.85 -4.44
N ILE A 204 15.40 -19.32 -5.00
CA ILE A 204 16.17 -19.96 -6.07
C ILE A 204 16.80 -21.27 -5.57
N GLU A 205 17.47 -21.23 -4.42
CA GLU A 205 18.14 -22.39 -3.80
C GLU A 205 17.13 -23.50 -3.46
N GLN A 206 15.92 -23.14 -3.05
CA GLN A 206 14.83 -24.07 -2.74
C GLN A 206 14.04 -24.52 -3.97
N GLY A 207 14.29 -23.93 -5.14
CA GLY A 207 13.65 -24.33 -6.39
C GLY A 207 12.22 -23.82 -6.62
N TYR A 208 11.76 -22.79 -5.88
CA TYR A 208 10.42 -22.19 -5.97
C TYR A 208 10.22 -21.34 -7.25
N TRP A 209 10.59 -21.87 -8.42
CA TRP A 209 10.48 -21.17 -9.70
C TRP A 209 9.03 -20.89 -10.11
N GLY A 210 8.08 -21.70 -9.64
CA GLY A 210 6.65 -21.52 -9.85
C GLY A 210 5.97 -20.63 -8.81
N LEU A 211 6.67 -20.20 -7.75
CA LEU A 211 6.10 -19.50 -6.60
C LEU A 211 4.91 -20.25 -5.98
N GLU A 212 5.08 -21.55 -5.77
CA GLU A 212 4.08 -22.44 -5.19
C GLU A 212 3.77 -22.05 -3.73
N LEU A 213 2.48 -21.94 -3.39
CA LEU A 213 2.05 -21.59 -2.04
C LEU A 213 1.89 -22.84 -1.15
N PRO A 214 2.11 -22.73 0.17
CA PRO A 214 2.49 -21.50 0.91
C PRO A 214 3.99 -21.17 0.78
N LEU A 215 4.31 -19.87 0.88
CA LEU A 215 5.68 -19.36 0.92
C LEU A 215 5.88 -18.54 2.19
N VAL A 216 7.08 -18.60 2.78
CA VAL A 216 7.47 -17.72 3.89
C VAL A 216 8.56 -16.77 3.43
N ILE A 217 8.27 -15.47 3.44
CA ILE A 217 9.18 -14.43 3.02
C ILE A 217 9.36 -13.46 4.19
N ARG A 218 10.60 -13.35 4.69
CA ARG A 218 10.94 -12.49 5.83
C ARG A 218 10.06 -12.69 7.08
N GLY A 219 9.64 -13.93 7.33
CA GLY A 219 8.80 -14.30 8.48
C GLY A 219 7.30 -14.12 8.28
N ALA A 220 6.86 -13.61 7.12
CA ALA A 220 5.45 -13.53 6.77
C ALA A 220 5.06 -14.67 5.81
N GLU A 221 3.91 -15.28 6.06
CA GLU A 221 3.34 -16.31 5.19
C GLU A 221 2.51 -15.71 4.06
N ILE A 222 2.83 -16.10 2.83
CA ILE A 222 1.98 -15.93 1.66
C ILE A 222 1.28 -17.27 1.42
N SER A 223 -0.04 -17.28 1.50
CA SER A 223 -0.91 -18.43 1.28
C SER A 223 -2.22 -17.98 0.64
N LEU A 224 -3.04 -18.89 0.12
CA LEU A 224 -4.34 -18.51 -0.46
C LEU A 224 -5.24 -17.78 0.56
N SER A 225 -5.13 -18.10 1.84
CA SER A 225 -5.81 -17.39 2.92
C SER A 225 -5.30 -15.96 3.08
N THR A 226 -3.98 -15.74 3.14
CA THR A 226 -3.44 -14.39 3.31
C THR A 226 -3.62 -13.53 2.07
N LEU A 227 -3.63 -14.13 0.87
CA LEU A 227 -3.92 -13.45 -0.39
C LEU A 227 -5.40 -13.05 -0.58
N ARG A 228 -6.32 -13.70 0.15
CA ARG A 228 -7.77 -13.44 0.07
C ARG A 228 -8.32 -12.73 1.32
N ALA A 229 -7.45 -12.42 2.28
CA ALA A 229 -7.84 -11.71 3.49
C ALA A 229 -8.19 -10.25 3.17
N THR A 230 -8.96 -9.62 4.07
CA THR A 230 -9.09 -8.15 4.06
C THR A 230 -7.71 -7.54 4.35
N PRO A 231 -7.22 -6.60 3.52
CA PRO A 231 -5.93 -5.96 3.77
C PRO A 231 -5.86 -5.30 5.15
N PRO A 232 -4.71 -5.29 5.82
CA PRO A 232 -4.58 -4.64 7.12
C PRO A 232 -5.01 -3.17 7.09
N GLY A 233 -5.71 -2.74 8.14
CA GLY A 233 -6.20 -1.37 8.24
C GLY A 233 -7.37 -1.02 7.32
N CYS A 234 -7.93 -2.00 6.60
CA CYS A 234 -9.19 -1.89 5.86
C CYS A 234 -10.31 -2.60 6.64
N TYR A 235 -11.50 -2.02 6.62
CA TYR A 235 -12.65 -2.53 7.36
C TYR A 235 -13.91 -2.59 6.47
N ASP A 236 -14.53 -3.76 6.36
CA ASP A 236 -15.82 -3.92 5.68
C ASP A 236 -17.02 -3.79 6.64
N GLY A 237 -16.75 -3.67 7.95
CA GLY A 237 -17.75 -3.46 9.00
C GLY A 237 -17.12 -3.29 10.39
N PRO A 238 -17.94 -3.24 11.46
CA PRO A 238 -19.40 -3.11 11.44
C PRO A 238 -19.87 -1.82 10.75
N GLN A 239 -21.12 -1.78 10.31
CA GLN A 239 -21.69 -0.57 9.69
C GLN A 239 -21.99 0.48 10.78
N PRO A 240 -21.87 1.79 10.47
CA PRO A 240 -22.22 2.83 11.42
C PRO A 240 -23.65 2.68 11.96
N GLY A 241 -23.83 2.92 13.27
CA GLY A 241 -25.12 2.88 13.93
C GLY A 241 -25.58 1.49 14.37
N THR A 242 -24.87 0.42 13.98
CA THR A 242 -25.17 -0.96 14.40
C THR A 242 -24.81 -1.24 15.87
N ARG A 243 -23.95 -0.41 16.47
CA ARG A 243 -23.56 -0.48 17.88
C ARG A 243 -23.16 0.91 18.39
N ALA A 244 -23.18 1.09 19.71
CA ALA A 244 -22.51 2.22 20.34
C ALA A 244 -20.99 2.01 20.34
N ILE A 245 -20.23 3.09 20.18
CA ILE A 245 -18.77 3.08 20.20
C ILE A 245 -18.30 3.82 21.46
N ALA A 246 -17.55 3.11 22.31
CA ALA A 246 -17.00 3.61 23.56
C ALA A 246 -15.60 3.06 23.81
N LEU A 247 -14.88 3.64 24.77
CA LEU A 247 -13.62 3.08 25.24
C LEU A 247 -13.88 1.76 25.99
N GLN A 248 -13.27 0.67 25.52
CA GLN A 248 -13.48 -0.68 26.07
C GLN A 248 -12.25 -1.57 25.86
N SER A 249 -12.25 -2.75 26.48
CA SER A 249 -11.22 -3.79 26.29
C SER A 249 -11.86 -5.08 25.77
N PRO A 250 -11.49 -5.58 24.58
CA PRO A 250 -10.56 -5.00 23.61
C PRO A 250 -11.12 -3.72 22.96
N LEU A 251 -10.23 -2.82 22.49
CA LEU A 251 -10.62 -1.56 21.84
C LEU A 251 -11.59 -1.81 20.65
N ALA A 252 -12.60 -0.94 20.50
CA ALA A 252 -13.46 -1.00 19.32
C ALA A 252 -12.66 -0.70 18.05
N ARG A 253 -12.88 -1.48 17.00
CA ARG A 253 -12.27 -1.32 15.67
C ARG A 253 -13.32 -1.58 14.60
N GLY A 254 -13.19 -0.92 13.45
CA GLY A 254 -14.07 -1.15 12.31
C GLY A 254 -14.34 0.10 11.46
N LEU A 255 -15.15 -0.14 10.43
CA LEU A 255 -15.64 0.90 9.51
C LEU A 255 -16.44 1.97 10.26
N ASP A 256 -17.32 1.56 11.17
CA ASP A 256 -18.09 2.42 12.06
C ASP A 256 -17.20 3.40 12.84
N VAL A 257 -16.11 2.90 13.44
CA VAL A 257 -15.13 3.70 14.15
C VAL A 257 -14.43 4.68 13.21
N ARG A 258 -13.98 4.24 12.04
CA ARG A 258 -13.27 5.12 11.10
C ARG A 258 -14.18 6.24 10.60
N LEU A 259 -15.44 5.95 10.30
CA LEU A 259 -16.40 6.95 9.85
C LEU A 259 -16.78 7.96 10.93
N VAL A 260 -16.86 7.53 12.20
CA VAL A 260 -16.98 8.47 13.34
C VAL A 260 -15.78 9.39 13.45
N GLN A 261 -14.56 8.83 13.39
CA GLN A 261 -13.33 9.63 13.44
C GLN A 261 -13.23 10.60 12.25
N LEU A 262 -13.67 10.17 11.06
CA LEU A 262 -13.71 11.01 9.87
C LEU A 262 -14.71 12.16 10.02
N GLY A 263 -15.93 11.89 10.49
CA GLY A 263 -16.92 12.94 10.76
C GLY A 263 -16.42 13.94 11.79
N LEU A 264 -15.80 13.48 12.88
CA LEU A 264 -15.16 14.38 13.86
C LEU A 264 -14.06 15.24 13.23
N SER A 265 -13.23 14.65 12.35
CA SER A 265 -12.20 15.37 11.62
C SER A 265 -12.78 16.48 10.74
N GLU A 266 -13.91 16.24 10.09
CA GLU A 266 -14.60 17.24 9.25
C GLU A 266 -15.17 18.40 10.07
N GLN A 267 -15.53 18.13 11.33
CA GLN A 267 -15.94 19.15 12.32
C GLN A 267 -14.75 19.90 12.94
N GLY A 268 -13.53 19.69 12.43
CA GLY A 268 -12.31 20.38 12.88
C GLY A 268 -11.67 19.80 14.14
N VAL A 269 -12.07 18.59 14.55
CA VAL A 269 -11.42 17.89 15.67
C VAL A 269 -10.08 17.32 15.19
N PRO A 270 -8.97 17.53 15.91
CA PRO A 270 -7.64 17.05 15.51
C PRO A 270 -7.48 15.55 15.85
N ILE A 271 -8.29 14.71 15.19
CA ILE A 271 -8.31 13.26 15.37
C ILE A 271 -7.71 12.57 14.14
N LYS A 272 -7.10 11.40 14.34
CA LYS A 272 -6.70 10.50 13.25
C LYS A 272 -7.80 9.47 12.99
N ALA A 273 -8.19 9.30 11.73
CA ALA A 273 -9.15 8.29 11.29
C ALA A 273 -8.46 6.94 11.02
N ASP A 274 -7.92 6.31 12.07
CA ASP A 274 -7.23 5.00 11.99
C ASP A 274 -8.17 3.79 12.11
N GLY A 275 -9.44 4.01 12.45
CA GLY A 275 -10.45 2.98 12.68
C GLY A 275 -10.29 2.26 14.01
N ILE A 276 -9.55 2.83 14.98
CA ILE A 276 -9.35 2.27 16.32
C ILE A 276 -9.83 3.27 17.38
N PHE A 277 -10.82 2.89 18.18
CA PHE A 277 -11.37 3.76 19.21
C PHE A 277 -10.59 3.61 20.52
N GLY A 278 -9.51 4.39 20.64
CA GLY A 278 -8.66 4.45 21.83
C GLY A 278 -8.99 5.61 22.78
N GLN A 279 -8.16 5.78 23.81
CA GLN A 279 -8.29 6.86 24.79
C GLN A 279 -8.34 8.25 24.14
N THR A 280 -7.51 8.49 23.11
CA THR A 280 -7.50 9.76 22.37
C THR A 280 -8.85 10.02 21.68
N SER A 281 -9.43 9.01 21.02
CA SER A 281 -10.75 9.15 20.38
C SER A 281 -11.83 9.45 21.41
N ALA A 282 -11.85 8.75 22.55
CA ALA A 282 -12.81 8.97 23.63
C ALA A 282 -12.70 10.39 24.21
N ASN A 283 -11.47 10.87 24.45
CA ASN A 283 -11.22 12.21 24.99
C ASN A 283 -11.66 13.31 24.01
N LEU A 284 -11.30 13.18 22.73
CA LEU A 284 -11.67 14.15 21.69
C LEU A 284 -13.18 14.16 21.44
N LEU A 285 -13.83 12.99 21.47
CA LEU A 285 -15.29 12.90 21.40
C LEU A 285 -15.95 13.63 22.57
N LYS A 286 -15.47 13.39 23.80
CA LYS A 286 -15.98 14.03 25.01
C LYS A 286 -15.84 15.56 24.97
N GLN A 287 -14.71 16.05 24.48
CA GLN A 287 -14.48 17.49 24.26
C GLN A 287 -15.43 18.06 23.21
N TYR A 288 -15.62 17.36 22.09
CA TYR A 288 -16.56 17.77 21.06
C TYR A 288 -18.00 17.84 21.58
N GLN A 289 -18.46 16.81 22.30
CA GLN A 289 -19.77 16.79 22.94
C GLN A 289 -19.97 17.99 23.88
N THR A 290 -18.97 18.29 24.71
CA THR A 290 -19.01 19.47 25.59
C THR A 290 -19.13 20.77 24.79
N LYS A 291 -18.35 20.90 23.72
CA LYS A 291 -18.34 22.08 22.85
C LYS A 291 -19.68 22.29 22.14
N THR A 292 -20.40 21.23 21.81
CA THR A 292 -21.69 21.28 21.10
C THR A 292 -22.91 21.25 22.03
N GLY A 293 -22.70 21.35 23.35
CA GLY A 293 -23.79 21.34 24.34
C GLY A 293 -24.43 19.96 24.56
N LEU A 294 -23.80 18.89 24.09
CA LEU A 294 -24.23 17.52 24.30
C LEU A 294 -23.64 16.94 25.61
N PRO A 295 -24.28 15.91 26.20
CA PRO A 295 -23.69 15.19 27.33
C PRO A 295 -22.30 14.63 26.98
N ALA A 296 -21.30 14.99 27.79
CA ALA A 296 -19.89 14.65 27.59
C ALA A 296 -19.58 13.20 28.02
N THR A 297 -20.27 12.23 27.41
CA THR A 297 -20.17 10.80 27.75
C THR A 297 -18.90 10.14 27.21
N GLY A 298 -18.32 10.68 26.13
CA GLY A 298 -17.26 10.01 25.38
C GLY A 298 -17.74 8.76 24.64
N VAL A 299 -19.06 8.62 24.47
CA VAL A 299 -19.72 7.50 23.77
C VAL A 299 -20.40 8.04 22.50
N ALA A 300 -20.17 7.38 21.37
CA ALA A 300 -20.88 7.64 20.12
C ALA A 300 -22.03 6.62 19.99
N ASP A 301 -23.24 7.04 20.32
CA ASP A 301 -24.45 6.23 20.15
C ASP A 301 -25.00 6.31 18.72
N SER A 302 -26.02 5.50 18.40
CA SER A 302 -26.59 5.44 17.05
C SER A 302 -27.15 6.78 16.56
N THR A 303 -27.73 7.59 17.44
CA THR A 303 -28.29 8.90 17.11
C THR A 303 -27.19 9.87 16.74
N TRP A 304 -26.10 9.88 17.52
CA TRP A 304 -24.95 10.72 17.30
C TRP A 304 -24.18 10.29 16.04
N ILE A 305 -24.01 8.98 15.82
CA ILE A 305 -23.42 8.42 14.61
C ILE A 305 -24.21 8.85 13.37
N ALA A 306 -25.54 8.79 13.41
CA ALA A 306 -26.39 9.24 12.31
C ALA A 306 -26.22 10.74 12.02
N HIS A 307 -26.04 11.57 13.05
CA HIS A 307 -25.85 13.01 12.89
C HIS A 307 -24.48 13.38 12.29
N LEU A 308 -23.41 12.62 12.59
CA LEU A 308 -22.07 12.93 12.08
C LEU A 308 -21.74 12.37 10.70
N ILE A 309 -22.43 11.32 10.27
CA ILE A 309 -22.10 10.59 9.03
C ILE A 309 -23.10 10.91 7.91
N ALA A 310 -24.18 11.63 8.21
CA ALA A 310 -25.10 12.20 7.21
C ALA A 310 -24.38 13.23 6.32
#